data_AF-A0A4Y2B3K0-F1
#
_entry.id   AF-A0A4Y2B3K0-F1
#
_cell.length_a   1.000
_cell.length_b   1.000
_cell.length_c   1.000
_cell.angle_alpha   90.00
_cell.angle_beta   90.00
_cell.angle_gamma   90.00
#
_symmetry.space_group_name_H-M   'P 1'
#
loop_
_entity.id
_entity.type
_entity.pdbx_description
1 polymer ?
#
loop_
_entity_poly.entity_id
_entity_poly.type
_entity_poly.pdbx_seq_one_letter_code
_entity_poly.pdbx_strand_id
1 'polypeptide(L)'
;MFVTGHGPFPSYLHRFNLRTHDNCSCAEKGDPIHYATKCRFNLSWHFQTPTVSLKLEWLKNILTNNLSRTRLRLLMRFICDENDLIVEDNN
;
A
#
# COMPACT_ATOMS: atom_id res chain seq x y z
N MET A 1 -7.47 -7.57 0.38
CA MET A 1 -6.87 -6.39 -0.26
C MET A 1 -5.39 -6.29 0.11
N PHE A 2 -5.01 -5.64 1.23
CA PHE A 2 -3.60 -5.46 1.60
C PHE A 2 -2.74 -6.75 1.70
N VAL A 3 -3.23 -7.78 2.39
CA VAL A 3 -2.49 -9.05 2.63
C VAL A 3 -2.20 -9.82 1.33
N THR A 4 -3.15 -9.80 0.41
CA THR A 4 -3.05 -10.58 -0.83
C THR A 4 -2.34 -9.80 -1.94
N GLY A 5 -2.01 -8.52 -1.69
CA GLY A 5 -1.49 -7.60 -2.70
C GLY A 5 -2.51 -7.20 -3.77
N HIS A 6 -3.76 -7.63 -3.64
CA HIS A 6 -4.86 -7.17 -4.49
C HIS A 6 -5.35 -5.81 -4.01
N GLY A 7 -5.63 -4.89 -4.92
CA GLY A 7 -6.26 -3.62 -4.57
C GLY A 7 -5.76 -2.46 -5.42
N PRO A 8 -5.83 -1.21 -4.93
CA PRO A 8 -5.43 -0.04 -5.68
C PRO A 8 -3.91 0.14 -5.58
N PHE A 9 -3.13 -0.94 -5.57
CA PHE A 9 -1.68 -0.82 -5.54
C PHE A 9 -1.20 -0.59 -6.97
N PRO A 10 -0.34 0.41 -7.23
CA PRO A 10 0.21 0.65 -8.56
C PRO A 10 0.80 -0.62 -9.19
N SER A 11 1.52 -1.44 -8.39
CA SER A 11 2.06 -2.72 -8.85
C SER A 11 1.02 -3.79 -9.20
N TYR A 12 -0.13 -3.77 -8.53
CA TYR A 12 -1.25 -4.65 -8.88
C TYR A 12 -1.94 -4.16 -10.14
N LEU A 13 -2.27 -2.87 -10.22
CA LEU A 13 -2.95 -2.27 -11.36
C LEU A 13 -2.13 -2.38 -12.65
N HIS A 14 -0.82 -2.14 -12.56
CA HIS A 14 0.10 -2.31 -13.69
C HIS A 14 0.12 -3.74 -14.23
N ARG A 15 0.08 -4.75 -13.35
CA ARG A 15 0.01 -6.17 -13.76
C ARG A 15 -1.21 -6.50 -14.61
N PHE A 16 -2.31 -5.77 -14.43
CA PHE A 16 -3.55 -5.92 -15.21
C PHE A 16 -3.71 -4.87 -16.31
N ASN A 17 -2.65 -4.13 -16.66
CA ASN A 17 -2.66 -3.04 -17.64
C ASN A 17 -3.68 -1.93 -17.34
N LEU A 18 -4.06 -1.76 -16.07
CA LEU A 18 -4.95 -0.69 -15.61
C LEU A 18 -4.18 0.61 -15.30
N ARG A 19 -2.85 0.53 -15.24
CA ARG A 19 -1.93 1.67 -15.05
C ARG A 19 -0.66 1.45 -15.84
N THR A 20 -0.10 2.52 -16.41
CA THR A 20 1.10 2.48 -17.25
C THR A 20 2.38 2.15 -16.50
N HIS A 21 2.44 2.46 -15.20
CA HIS A 21 3.61 2.23 -14.36
C HIS A 21 3.24 1.60 -13.00
N ASP A 22 4.16 0.82 -12.43
CA ASP A 22 3.99 0.18 -11.11
C ASP A 22 4.49 1.01 -9.94
N ASN A 23 4.89 2.27 -10.19
CA ASN A 23 5.48 3.15 -9.17
C ASN A 23 4.41 3.85 -8.30
N CYS A 24 4.74 4.02 -7.02
CA CYS A 24 4.12 4.98 -6.12
C CYS A 24 4.48 6.42 -6.54
N SER A 25 3.67 7.39 -6.12
CA SER A 25 3.97 8.83 -6.20
C SER A 25 5.36 9.21 -5.67
N CYS A 26 6.00 8.39 -4.82
CA CYS A 26 7.36 8.64 -4.34
C CYS A 26 8.45 8.07 -5.26
N ALA A 27 8.10 7.66 -6.48
CA ALA A 27 8.97 7.08 -7.51
C ALA A 27 9.64 5.74 -7.16
N GLU A 28 9.23 5.10 -6.07
CA GLU A 28 9.59 3.70 -5.76
C GLU A 28 8.44 2.76 -6.15
N LYS A 29 8.72 1.44 -6.11
CA LYS A 29 7.72 0.41 -6.42
C LYS A 29 6.48 0.54 -5.53
N GLY A 30 5.32 0.67 -6.15
CA GLY A 30 4.02 0.79 -5.49
C GLY A 30 3.45 -0.55 -5.05
N ASP A 31 4.17 -1.29 -4.22
CA ASP A 31 3.70 -2.54 -3.62
C ASP A 31 3.21 -2.34 -2.16
N PRO A 32 2.38 -3.24 -1.63
CA PRO A 32 1.80 -3.08 -0.30
C PRO A 32 2.84 -2.94 0.82
N ILE A 33 3.99 -3.63 0.73
CA ILE A 33 5.04 -3.56 1.75
C ILE A 33 5.71 -2.20 1.69
N HIS A 34 6.02 -1.69 0.49
CA HIS A 34 6.56 -0.34 0.33
C HIS A 34 5.65 0.70 0.98
N TYR A 35 4.35 0.68 0.69
CA TYR A 35 3.38 1.62 1.28
C TYR A 35 3.32 1.54 2.80
N ALA A 36 3.36 0.33 3.36
CA ALA A 36 3.28 0.13 4.79
C ALA A 36 4.55 0.51 5.54
N THR A 37 5.73 0.46 4.92
CA THR A 37 6.98 0.50 5.70
C THR A 37 8.04 1.48 5.20
N LYS A 38 7.91 2.03 3.98
CA LYS A 38 8.95 2.86 3.35
C LYS A 38 8.43 4.13 2.65
N CYS A 39 7.18 4.14 2.20
CA CYS A 39 6.63 5.25 1.42
C CYS A 39 6.75 6.61 2.14
N ARG A 40 7.44 7.57 1.52
CA ARG A 40 7.72 8.88 2.12
C ARG A 40 6.46 9.67 2.53
N PHE A 41 5.33 9.45 1.87
CA PHE A 41 4.08 10.16 2.17
C PHE A 41 3.35 9.64 3.40
N ASN A 42 3.70 8.44 3.88
CA ASN A 42 2.98 7.75 4.95
C ASN A 42 3.78 7.61 6.26
N LEU A 43 4.79 8.47 6.49
CA LEU A 43 5.70 8.39 7.64
C LEU A 43 4.98 8.24 8.99
N SER A 44 3.87 8.97 9.20
CA SER A 44 3.08 8.92 10.45
C SER A 44 2.31 7.61 10.64
N TRP A 45 2.18 6.79 9.60
CA TRP A 45 1.46 5.51 9.60
C TRP A 45 2.35 4.32 9.30
N HIS A 46 3.67 4.52 9.23
CA HIS A 46 4.62 3.45 8.98
C HIS A 46 4.51 2.34 10.01
N PHE A 47 4.48 1.12 9.49
CA PHE A 47 4.70 -0.10 10.23
C PHE A 47 6.18 -0.45 10.17
N GLN A 48 6.65 -1.17 11.19
CA GLN A 48 7.99 -1.73 11.18
C GLN A 48 8.15 -2.63 9.96
N THR A 49 9.30 -2.56 9.28
CA THR A 49 9.58 -3.45 8.15
C THR A 49 9.70 -4.89 8.64
N PRO A 50 8.89 -5.84 8.13
CA PRO A 50 8.99 -7.24 8.54
C PRO A 50 10.25 -7.88 7.95
N THR A 51 10.85 -8.79 8.71
CA THR A 51 11.78 -9.76 8.12
C THR A 51 11.01 -10.73 7.24
N VAL A 52 11.67 -11.29 6.21
CA VAL A 52 11.02 -12.19 5.23
C VAL A 52 10.35 -13.38 5.93
N SER A 53 11.00 -13.92 6.96
CA SER A 53 10.51 -15.06 7.75
C SER A 53 9.33 -14.72 8.66
N LEU A 54 9.15 -13.45 9.07
CA LEU A 54 8.10 -13.04 10.02
C LEU A 54 6.95 -12.26 9.37
N LYS A 55 6.85 -12.25 8.04
CA LYS A 55 5.78 -11.53 7.32
C LYS A 55 4.37 -11.88 7.81
N LEU A 56 4.09 -13.17 8.05
CA LEU A 56 2.77 -13.60 8.51
C LEU A 56 2.45 -13.13 9.94
N GLU A 57 3.43 -13.17 10.83
CA GLU A 57 3.27 -12.69 12.21
C GLU A 57 3.10 -11.17 12.24
N TRP A 58 3.88 -10.46 11.44
CA TRP A 58 3.75 -9.02 11.27
C TRP A 58 2.34 -8.62 10.79
N LEU A 59 1.81 -9.32 9.78
CA LEU A 59 0.43 -9.11 9.32
C LEU A 59 -0.59 -9.38 10.43
N LYS A 60 -0.40 -10.47 11.20
CA LYS A 60 -1.26 -10.77 12.34
C LYS A 60 -1.25 -9.62 13.35
N ASN A 61 -0.08 -9.08 13.70
CA ASN A 61 0.06 -7.97 14.64
C ASN A 61 -0.63 -6.69 14.17
N ILE A 62 -0.58 -6.40 12.86
CA ILE A 62 -1.32 -5.27 12.28
C ILE A 62 -2.83 -5.47 12.43
N LEU A 63 -3.31 -6.70 12.20
CA LEU A 63 -4.73 -7.02 12.23
C LEU A 63 -5.30 -7.18 13.65
N THR A 64 -4.48 -7.51 14.64
CA THR A 64 -4.92 -7.69 16.04
C THR A 64 -4.92 -6.39 16.83
N ASN A 65 -4.02 -5.44 16.53
CA ASN A 65 -3.92 -4.19 17.27
C ASN A 65 -4.84 -3.08 16.70
N ASN A 66 -5.68 -2.48 17.53
CA ASN A 66 -6.66 -1.45 17.10
C ASN A 66 -6.02 -0.18 16.50
N LEU A 67 -4.89 0.28 17.05
CA LEU A 67 -4.17 1.43 16.51
C LEU A 67 -3.58 1.08 15.14
N SER A 68 -2.97 -0.10 15.02
CA SER A 68 -2.44 -0.60 13.75
C SER A 68 -3.52 -0.74 12.68
N ARG A 69 -4.70 -1.26 13.04
CA ARG A 69 -5.85 -1.32 12.12
C ARG A 69 -6.31 0.06 11.66
N THR A 70 -6.27 1.06 12.54
CA THR A 70 -6.63 2.44 12.19
C THR A 70 -5.62 3.03 11.20
N ARG A 71 -4.32 2.85 11.45
CA ARG A 71 -3.25 3.23 10.50
C ARG A 71 -3.40 2.52 9.16
N LEU A 72 -3.72 1.22 9.16
CA LEU A 72 -3.95 0.46 7.94
C LEU A 72 -5.15 1.01 7.15
N ARG A 73 -6.24 1.41 7.80
CA ARG A 73 -7.39 2.02 7.12
C ARG A 73 -7.03 3.37 6.49
N LEU A 74 -6.27 4.21 7.20
CA LEU A 74 -5.80 5.49 6.65
C LEU A 74 -4.89 5.28 5.44
N LEU A 75 -3.98 4.30 5.52
CA LEU A 75 -3.13 3.91 4.40
C LEU A 75 -3.96 3.44 3.20
N MET A 76 -4.96 2.57 3.41
CA MET A 76 -5.83 2.11 2.32
C MET A 76 -6.58 3.26 1.66
N ARG A 77 -7.07 4.22 2.45
CA ARG A 77 -7.75 5.41 1.93
C ARG A 77 -6.82 6.26 1.08
N PHE A 78 -5.63 6.58 1.60
CA PHE A 78 -4.60 7.31 0.87
C PHE A 78 -4.27 6.67 -0.49
N ILE A 79 -4.08 5.34 -0.51
CA ILE A 79 -3.78 4.61 -1.74
C ILE A 79 -4.96 4.66 -2.71
N CYS A 80 -6.19 4.58 -2.23
CA CYS A 80 -7.37 4.70 -3.09
C CYS A 80 -7.42 6.09 -3.74
N ASP A 81 -7.29 7.14 -2.93
CA ASP A 81 -7.31 8.53 -3.37
C ASP A 81 -6.17 8.79 -4.39
N GLU A 82 -4.98 8.22 -4.17
CA GLU A 82 -3.85 8.34 -5.11
C GLU A 82 -4.14 7.73 -6.49
N ASN A 83 -4.95 6.67 -6.59
CA ASN A 83 -5.27 6.05 -7.87
C ASN A 83 -6.55 6.59 -8.51
N ASP A 84 -7.53 7.06 -7.74
CA ASP A 84 -8.72 7.71 -8.28
C ASP A 84 -8.35 8.97 -9.06
N LEU A 85 -7.35 9.73 -8.58
CA LEU A 85 -6.79 10.89 -9.28
C LEU A 85 -6.17 10.56 -10.65
N ILE A 86 -5.85 9.30 -10.92
CA ILE A 86 -5.19 8.87 -12.17
C ILE A 86 -6.22 8.39 -13.19
N VAL A 87 -7.40 7.95 -12.75
CA VAL A 87 -8.49 7.56 -13.66
C VAL A 87 -9.09 8.79 -14.36
N GLU A 88 -9.11 9.95 -13.69
CA GLU A 88 -9.65 11.19 -14.25
C GLU A 88 -8.77 11.82 -15.35
N ASP A 89 -7.46 11.58 -15.36
CA ASP A 89 -6.52 12.17 -16.34
C ASP A 89 -6.46 11.40 -17.68
N ASN A 90 -7.08 10.21 -17.74
CA ASN A 90 -7.08 9.33 -18.92
C ASN A 90 -8.37 9.45 -19.78
N ASN A 91 -9.15 10.53 -19.62
CA ASN A 91 -10.35 10.82 -20.43
C ASN A 91 -10.30 12.25 -20.98
#